data_AF-A0A1W9JEQ2-F1
#
_entry.id   AF-A0A1W9JEQ2-F1
#
_cell.length_a   1.000
_cell.length_b   1.000
_cell.length_c   1.000
_cell.angle_alpha   90.00
_cell.angle_beta   90.00
_cell.angle_gamma   90.00
#
_symmetry.space_group_name_H-M   'P 1'
#
loop_
_entity.id
_entity.type
_entity.pdbx_description
1 polymer ?
#
loop_
_entity_poly.entity_id
_entity_poly.type
_entity_poly.pdbx_seq_one_letter_code
_entity_poly.pdbx_strand_id
1 'polypeptide(L)' 'MMLSNNDLQQISEKCISESQIVYQLKSFETGFPFLKIINAASPEQGITIASDAQIIDLLETWDAYLKSNASILKFVPA' A
#
# COMPACT_ATOMS: atom_id res chain seq x y z
N MET A 1 13.63 9.20 -24.34
CA MET A 1 12.30 9.12 -24.97
C MET A 1 11.67 10.51 -24.84
N MET A 2 11.03 11.03 -25.88
CA MET A 2 10.31 12.32 -25.83
C MET A 2 8.81 12.03 -25.75
N LEU A 3 8.12 12.64 -24.78
CA LEU A 3 6.67 12.54 -24.63
C LEU A 3 5.98 13.42 -25.66
N SER A 4 4.85 12.97 -26.21
CA SER A 4 3.99 13.79 -27.06
C SER A 4 3.14 14.76 -26.22
N ASN A 5 2.55 15.75 -26.87
CA ASN A 5 1.61 16.67 -26.20
C ASN A 5 0.39 15.94 -25.61
N ASN A 6 -0.05 14.84 -26.23
CA ASN A 6 -1.14 14.02 -25.72
C ASN A 6 -0.73 13.29 -24.43
N ASP A 7 0.48 12.74 -24.41
CA ASP A 7 1.04 12.09 -23.22
C ASP A 7 1.13 13.09 -22.06
N LEU A 8 1.64 14.30 -22.32
CA LEU A 8 1.74 15.37 -21.32
C LEU A 8 0.37 15.79 -20.77
N GLN A 9 -0.65 15.85 -21.62
CA GLN A 9 -2.02 16.14 -21.18
C GLN A 9 -2.56 15.02 -20.28
N GLN A 10 -2.43 13.76 -20.72
CA GLN A 10 -2.96 12.60 -19.99
C GLN A 10 -2.33 12.45 -18.59
N ILE A 11 -1.02 12.66 -18.47
CA ILE A 11 -0.33 12.53 -17.17
C ILE A 11 -0.68 13.70 -16.23
N SER A 12 -0.91 14.89 -16.79
CA SER A 12 -1.36 16.07 -16.04
C SER A 12 -2.76 15.86 -15.45
N GLU A 13 -3.68 15.24 -16.20
CA GLU A 13 -5.02 14.86 -15.73
C GLU A 13 -4.98 13.89 -14.54
N LYS A 14 -3.88 13.16 -14.35
CA LYS A 14 -3.62 12.25 -13.22
C LYS A 14 -2.82 12.90 -12.10
N CYS A 15 -2.58 14.21 -12.16
CA CYS A 15 -1.74 14.97 -11.23
C CYS A 15 -0.29 14.46 -11.18
N ILE A 16 0.27 14.03 -12.32
CA ILE A 16 1.65 13.55 -12.44
C ILE A 16 2.46 14.54 -13.30
N SER A 17 3.63 14.94 -12.80
CA SER A 17 4.58 15.78 -13.57
C SER A 17 5.36 14.95 -14.59
N GLU A 18 5.85 15.62 -15.63
CA GLU A 18 6.75 15.01 -16.61
C GLU A 18 7.99 14.38 -15.94
N SER A 19 8.58 15.07 -14.95
CA SER A 19 9.72 14.54 -14.20
C SER A 19 9.40 13.26 -13.42
N GLN A 20 8.20 13.14 -12.86
CA GLN A 20 7.74 11.93 -12.18
C GLN A 20 7.57 10.77 -13.16
N ILE A 21 6.99 11.01 -14.34
CA ILE A 21 6.86 10.00 -15.39
C ILE A 21 8.22 9.53 -15.89
N VAL A 22 9.14 10.46 -16.17
CA VAL A 22 10.51 10.11 -16.60
C VAL A 22 11.20 9.23 -15.56
N TYR A 23 11.06 9.55 -14.27
CA TYR A 23 11.60 8.73 -13.19
C TYR A 23 10.97 7.32 -13.15
N GLN A 24 9.64 7.21 -13.24
CA GLN A 24 8.93 5.92 -13.23
C GLN A 24 9.32 5.05 -14.42
N LEU A 25 9.36 5.63 -15.63
CA LEU A 25 9.82 4.94 -16.84
C LEU A 25 11.25 4.44 -16.68
N LYS A 26 12.12 5.23 -16.05
CA LYS A 26 13.48 4.81 -15.74
C LYS A 26 13.49 3.61 -14.79
N SER A 27 12.64 3.59 -13.77
CA SER A 27 12.49 2.43 -12.88
C SER A 27 12.00 1.17 -13.60
N PHE A 28 11.11 1.29 -14.59
CA PHE A 28 10.71 0.15 -15.43
C PHE A 28 11.86 -0.36 -16.30
N GLU A 29 12.69 0.55 -16.84
CA GLU A 29 13.86 0.19 -17.64
C GLU A 29 14.97 -0.47 -16.81
N THR A 30 15.28 0.08 -15.64
CA THR A 30 16.39 -0.38 -14.79
C THR A 30 15.99 -1.44 -13.77
N GLY A 31 14.69 -1.74 -13.68
CA GLY A 31 14.12 -2.52 -12.59
C GLY A 31 13.93 -1.72 -11.31
N PHE A 32 13.07 -2.25 -10.45
CA PHE A 32 12.88 -1.75 -9.09
C PHE A 32 13.89 -2.42 -8.15
N PRO A 33 14.38 -1.71 -7.12
CA PRO A 33 15.20 -2.34 -6.10
C PRO A 33 14.42 -3.48 -5.44
N PHE A 34 15.03 -4.65 -5.32
CA PHE A 34 14.47 -5.71 -4.50
C PHE A 34 14.49 -5.29 -3.03
N LEU A 35 13.39 -5.55 -2.33
CA LEU A 35 13.37 -5.46 -0.87
C LEU A 35 14.44 -6.40 -0.33
N LYS A 36 15.36 -5.85 0.48
CA LYS A 36 16.32 -6.67 1.22
C LYS A 36 15.54 -7.46 2.26
N ILE A 37 15.49 -8.78 2.11
CA ILE A 37 14.94 -9.67 3.14
C ILE A 37 16.00 -9.78 4.24
N ILE A 38 15.76 -9.10 5.36
CA ILE A 38 16.67 -9.09 6.51
C ILE A 38 16.43 -10.31 7.38
N ASN A 39 15.17 -10.59 7.72
CA ASN A 39 14.73 -11.78 8.44
C ASN A 39 13.22 -12.01 8.20
N ALA A 40 12.72 -13.19 8.55
CA ALA A 40 11.29 -13.42 8.69
C ALA A 40 10.72 -12.61 9.87
N ALA A 41 9.44 -12.25 9.80
CA ALA A 41 8.78 -11.59 10.91
C ALA A 41 8.66 -12.56 12.11
N SER A 42 8.90 -12.05 13.31
CA SER A 42 8.77 -12.80 14.57
C SER A 42 8.03 -11.96 15.62
N PRO A 43 7.61 -12.54 16.75
CA PRO A 43 7.06 -11.77 17.87
C PRO A 43 7.96 -10.61 18.34
N GLU A 44 9.28 -10.76 18.21
CA GLU A 44 10.28 -9.75 18.53
C GLU A 44 10.57 -8.80 17.35
N GLN A 45 10.16 -9.18 16.14
CA GLN A 45 10.49 -8.50 14.88
C GLN A 45 9.26 -8.40 13.97
N GLY A 46 8.33 -7.50 14.32
CA GLY A 46 7.24 -7.08 13.42
C GLY A 46 5.91 -7.82 13.57
N ILE A 47 5.80 -8.83 14.43
CA ILE A 47 4.51 -9.45 14.80
C ILE A 47 4.10 -8.97 16.19
N THR A 48 2.93 -8.35 16.31
CA THR A 48 2.34 -7.99 17.62
C THR A 48 1.57 -9.18 18.18
N ILE A 49 1.90 -9.60 19.40
CA ILE A 49 1.16 -10.64 20.13
C ILE A 49 0.21 -9.97 21.12
N ALA A 50 -1.09 -10.13 20.90
CA ALA A 50 -2.11 -9.65 21.81
C ALA A 50 -2.25 -10.58 23.01
N SER A 51 -2.35 -10.02 24.21
CA SER A 51 -2.76 -10.73 25.42
C SER A 51 -4.25 -11.08 25.37
N ASP A 52 -4.70 -12.01 26.22
CA ASP A 52 -6.10 -12.42 26.30
C ASP A 52 -7.06 -11.23 26.50
N ALA A 53 -6.68 -10.28 27.35
CA ALA A 53 -7.46 -9.06 27.59
C ALA A 53 -7.54 -8.18 26.32
N GLN A 54 -6.43 -8.03 25.59
CA GLN A 54 -6.40 -7.27 24.33
C GLN A 54 -7.20 -7.98 23.24
N ILE A 55 -7.20 -9.31 23.20
CA ILE A 55 -8.01 -10.07 22.24
C ILE A 55 -9.50 -9.77 22.46
N ILE A 56 -9.96 -9.78 23.71
CA ILE A 56 -11.35 -9.45 24.04
C ILE A 56 -11.69 -8.02 23.58
N ASP A 57 -10.85 -7.04 23.92
CA ASP A 57 -11.05 -5.64 23.54
C ASP A 57 -11.07 -5.42 22.01
N LEU A 58 -10.18 -6.10 21.27
CA LEU A 58 -10.14 -6.03 19.80
C LEU A 58 -11.40 -6.63 19.16
N LEU A 59 -11.91 -7.74 19.71
CA LEU A 59 -13.15 -8.36 19.24
C LEU A 59 -14.35 -7.46 19.49
N GLU A 60 -14.47 -6.89 20.68
CA GLU A 60 -15.55 -5.96 21.02
C GLU A 60 -15.51 -4.69 20.15
N THR A 61 -14.32 -4.16 19.90
CA THR A 61 -14.09 -3.01 19.01
C THR A 61 -14.55 -3.33 17.58
N TRP A 62 -14.20 -4.52 17.08
CA TRP A 62 -14.61 -4.96 15.75
C TRP A 62 -16.12 -5.15 15.64
N ASP A 63 -16.75 -5.78 16.64
CA ASP A 63 -18.19 -5.98 16.68
C ASP A 63 -18.97 -4.66 16.75
N ALA A 64 -18.45 -3.67 17.48
CA ALA A 64 -19.01 -2.33 17.51
C ALA A 64 -18.88 -1.64 16.14
N TYR A 65 -17.73 -1.77 15.48
CA TYR A 65 -17.49 -1.22 14.14
C TYR A 65 -18.46 -1.81 13.11
N LEU A 66 -18.70 -3.13 13.16
CA LEU A 66 -19.65 -3.82 12.29
C LEU A 66 -21.11 -3.34 12.45
N LYS A 67 -21.47 -2.83 13.63
CA LYS A 67 -22.81 -2.29 13.91
C LYS A 67 -22.97 -0.82 13.53
N SER A 68 -21.88 -0.15 13.13
CA SER A 68 -21.91 1.23 12.66
C SER A 68 -22.35 1.33 11.19
N ASN A 69 -22.37 2.54 10.64
CA ASN A 69 -22.58 2.77 9.21
C ASN A 69 -21.30 2.60 8.36
N ALA A 70 -20.31 1.88 8.86
CA ALA A 70 -19.05 1.65 8.17
C ALA A 70 -19.23 0.85 6.87
N SER A 71 -18.52 1.26 5.83
CA SER A 71 -18.38 0.50 4.58
C SER A 71 -17.07 -0.29 4.61
N ILE A 72 -17.16 -1.62 4.44
CA ILE A 72 -16.02 -2.52 4.59
C ILE A 72 -15.60 -3.05 3.21
N LEU A 73 -14.38 -2.74 2.81
CA LEU A 73 -13.74 -3.27 1.61
C LEU A 73 -12.67 -4.29 2.02
N LYS A 74 -12.84 -5.54 1.59
CA LYS A 74 -11.84 -6.60 1.80
C LYS A 74 -10.96 -6.74 0.56
N PHE A 75 -9.68 -6.47 0.71
CA PHE A 75 -8.68 -6.82 -0.31
C PHE A 75 -8.30 -8.29 -0.15
N VAL A 76 -8.47 -9.08 -1.20
CA VAL A 76 -8.00 -10.46 -1.27
C VAL A 76 -6.76 -10.46 -2.17
N PRO A 77 -5.61 -11.05 -1.75
CA PRO A 77 -4.46 -11.16 -2.64
C PRO A 77 -4.85 -11.94 -3.90
N ALA A 78 -4.46 -11.43 -5.07
CA ALA A 78 -4.55 -12.13 -6.34
C ALA A 78 -3.37 -13.10 -6.52
#